data_AF-A0A9N9VLH0-F1
#
_entry.id   AF-A0A9N9VLH0-F1
#
_cell.length_a   1.000
_cell.length_b   1.000
_cell.length_c   1.000
_cell.angle_alpha   90.00
_cell.angle_beta   90.00
_cell.angle_gamma   90.00
#
_symmetry.space_group_name_H-M   'P 1'
#
loop_
_entity.id
_entity.type
_entity.pdbx_description
1 polymer ?
#
loop_
_entity_poly.entity_id
_entity_poly.type
_entity_poly.pdbx_seq_one_letter_code
_entity_poly.pdbx_strand_id
1 'polypeptide(L)'
;MSLNHLSAKWRQWRWQMEFYHTPLELRYSYRLLSRISDHPLLRLLLLFLRVPRFFPCRLPPRPRDIMAYQPEAYMNQHHPDVYETRLIPAWRWRDTPQRAFYRLYETVCAYDEPLTGYETEYLWRRSDRPAWR
;
A
#
# COMPACT_ATOMS: atom_id res chain seq x y z
N MET A 1 23.08 -42.59 15.77
CA MET A 1 21.86 -41.77 15.80
C MET A 1 22.27 -40.30 15.88
N SER A 2 22.48 -39.62 14.75
CA SER A 2 21.49 -38.73 14.10
C SER A 2 21.64 -37.23 14.46
N LEU A 3 22.81 -36.64 14.19
CA LEU A 3 23.00 -35.17 14.21
C LEU A 3 22.48 -34.50 12.91
N ASN A 4 22.43 -35.25 11.81
CA ASN A 4 22.02 -34.74 10.50
C ASN A 4 20.49 -34.50 10.39
N HIS A 5 19.66 -35.30 11.07
CA HIS A 5 18.21 -35.10 11.08
C HIS A 5 17.77 -33.82 11.78
N LEU A 6 18.49 -33.40 12.83
CA LEU A 6 18.22 -32.13 13.51
C LEU A 6 18.47 -30.97 12.54
N SER A 7 19.60 -30.96 11.81
CA SER A 7 19.88 -29.89 10.82
C SER A 7 18.87 -29.81 9.67
N ALA A 8 18.30 -30.94 9.27
CA ALA A 8 17.32 -31.03 8.20
C ALA A 8 15.94 -30.54 8.69
N LYS A 9 15.51 -30.97 9.88
CA LYS A 9 14.30 -30.45 10.52
C LYS A 9 14.40 -28.95 10.81
N TRP A 10 15.54 -28.46 11.27
CA TRP A 10 15.78 -27.03 11.47
C TRP A 10 15.70 -26.24 10.17
N ARG A 11 16.30 -26.74 9.08
CA ARG A 11 16.19 -26.11 7.75
C ARG A 11 14.78 -26.13 7.22
N GLN A 12 14.07 -27.24 7.36
CA GLN A 12 12.68 -27.38 6.91
C GLN A 12 11.71 -26.53 7.73
N TRP A 13 11.93 -26.41 9.04
CA TRP A 13 11.18 -25.50 9.91
C TRP A 13 11.49 -24.04 9.60
N ARG A 14 12.76 -23.68 9.31
CA ARG A 14 13.14 -22.34 8.82
C ARG A 14 12.47 -22.01 7.49
N TRP A 15 12.50 -22.94 6.54
CA TRP A 15 11.80 -22.82 5.27
C TRP A 15 10.29 -22.66 5.49
N GLN A 16 9.67 -23.50 6.32
CA GLN A 16 8.26 -23.36 6.66
C GLN A 16 7.96 -21.99 7.27
N MET A 17 8.78 -21.48 8.19
CA MET A 17 8.65 -20.14 8.78
C MET A 17 8.90 -19.00 7.78
N GLU A 18 9.73 -19.21 6.75
CA GLU A 18 9.89 -18.27 5.63
C GLU A 18 8.69 -18.28 4.69
N PHE A 19 8.03 -19.43 4.52
CA PHE A 19 6.82 -19.61 3.69
C PHE A 19 5.51 -19.35 4.43
N TYR A 20 5.52 -19.29 5.76
CA TYR A 20 4.48 -18.64 6.54
C TYR A 20 4.59 -17.13 6.32
N HIS A 21 4.21 -16.70 5.11
CA HIS A 21 3.81 -15.32 4.85
C HIS A 21 2.67 -15.05 5.83
N THR A 22 2.98 -14.43 6.97
CA THR A 22 1.96 -13.83 7.81
C THR A 22 1.21 -12.86 6.88
N PRO A 23 -0.13 -12.91 6.78
CA PRO A 23 -0.89 -12.15 5.78
C PRO A 23 -0.64 -10.63 5.81
N LEU A 24 -0.02 -10.15 6.89
CA LEU A 24 0.31 -8.74 7.14
C LEU A 24 1.76 -8.36 6.79
N GLU A 25 2.60 -9.34 6.45
CA GLU A 25 4.02 -9.19 6.11
C GLU A 25 4.73 -8.11 6.95
N LEU A 26 4.59 -8.17 8.27
CA LEU A 26 4.95 -7.07 9.18
C LEU A 26 6.40 -6.62 9.03
N ARG A 27 7.32 -7.58 8.84
CA ARG A 27 8.75 -7.29 8.62
C ARG A 27 9.00 -6.56 7.30
N TYR A 28 8.25 -6.90 6.26
CA TYR A 28 8.34 -6.23 4.97
C TYR A 28 7.72 -4.83 5.04
N SER A 29 6.51 -4.73 5.61
CA SER A 29 5.82 -3.47 5.87
C SER A 29 6.68 -2.50 6.68
N TYR A 30 7.36 -2.97 7.74
CA TYR A 30 8.28 -2.17 8.53
C TYR A 30 9.48 -1.68 7.71
N ARG A 31 10.16 -2.59 6.97
CA ARG A 31 11.31 -2.22 6.12
C ARG A 31 10.92 -1.20 5.05
N LEU A 32 9.71 -1.32 4.50
CA LEU A 32 9.22 -0.38 3.51
C LEU A 32 8.89 0.98 4.15
N LEU A 33 8.17 0.98 5.27
CA LEU A 33 7.88 2.20 6.03
C LEU A 33 9.15 2.91 6.50
N SER A 34 10.21 2.18 6.85
CA SER A 34 11.49 2.79 7.27
C SER A 34 12.21 3.53 6.14
N ARG A 35 11.84 3.30 4.88
CA ARG A 35 12.37 4.05 3.74
C ARG A 35 11.62 5.37 3.49
N ILE A 36 10.37 5.41 3.92
CA ILE A 36 9.39 6.44 3.55
C ILE A 36 9.13 7.41 4.71
N SER A 37 9.24 6.93 5.96
CA SER A 37 8.84 7.65 7.15
C SER A 37 9.91 7.61 8.22
N ASP A 38 10.12 8.75 8.88
CA ASP A 38 11.02 8.87 10.04
C ASP A 38 10.55 8.06 11.26
N HIS A 39 9.26 7.71 11.30
CA HIS A 39 8.65 6.97 12.41
C HIS A 39 7.91 5.72 11.94
N PRO A 40 8.64 4.70 11.45
CA PRO A 40 8.04 3.52 10.82
C PRO A 40 7.19 2.69 11.78
N LEU A 41 7.58 2.59 13.05
CA LEU A 41 6.80 1.87 14.07
C LEU A 41 5.48 2.57 14.38
N LEU A 42 5.50 3.90 14.52
CA LEU A 42 4.29 4.68 14.78
C LEU A 42 3.33 4.57 13.59
N ARG A 43 3.84 4.69 12.35
CA ARG A 43 3.01 4.57 11.15
C ARG A 43 2.43 3.17 11.00
N LEU A 44 3.20 2.13 11.27
CA LEU A 44 2.72 0.75 11.31
C LEU A 44 1.63 0.57 12.38
N LEU A 45 1.85 1.10 13.59
CA LEU A 45 0.90 1.03 14.69
C LEU A 45 -0.39 1.79 14.35
N LEU A 46 -0.30 2.96 13.70
CA LEU A 46 -1.44 3.73 13.21
C LEU A 46 -2.25 2.99 12.13
N LEU A 47 -1.60 2.17 11.29
CA LEU A 47 -2.31 1.29 10.36
C LEU A 47 -3.17 0.26 11.10
N PHE A 48 -2.69 -0.26 12.24
CA PHE A 48 -3.43 -1.22 13.07
C PHE A 48 -4.45 -0.56 14.01
N LEU A 49 -4.26 0.71 14.37
CA LEU A 49 -5.23 1.45 15.18
C LEU A 49 -6.53 1.62 14.38
N ARG A 50 -7.56 0.90 14.81
CA ARG A 50 -8.79 0.59 14.07
C ARG A 50 -9.77 1.78 13.92
N VAL A 51 -9.34 3.02 14.21
CA VAL A 51 -10.19 4.22 14.24
C VAL A 51 -9.53 5.37 13.47
N PRO A 52 -10.14 5.87 12.38
CA PRO A 52 -11.30 5.32 11.66
C PRO A 52 -10.97 3.98 11.00
N ARG A 53 -11.97 3.12 10.76
CA ARG A 53 -11.75 1.77 10.19
C ARG A 53 -11.22 1.81 8.75
N PHE A 54 -11.64 2.83 7.99
CA PHE A 54 -11.20 3.09 6.62
C PHE A 54 -10.56 4.47 6.56
N PHE A 55 -9.71 4.70 5.57
CA PHE A 55 -9.20 6.04 5.35
C PHE A 55 -10.31 6.97 4.86
N PRO A 56 -10.37 8.22 5.36
CA PRO A 56 -11.39 9.16 4.92
C PRO A 56 -11.23 9.42 3.42
N CYS A 57 -12.33 9.26 2.69
CA CYS A 57 -12.40 9.60 1.28
C CYS A 57 -12.65 11.11 1.16
N ARG A 58 -11.66 11.86 0.67
CA ARG A 58 -11.81 13.29 0.40
C ARG A 58 -12.07 13.49 -1.07
N LEU A 59 -13.06 14.33 -1.39
CA LEU A 59 -13.34 14.70 -2.76
C LEU A 59 -12.11 15.43 -3.34
N PRO A 60 -11.59 15.01 -4.51
CA PRO A 60 -10.46 15.67 -5.13
C PRO A 60 -10.86 17.09 -5.58
N PRO A 61 -9.88 17.99 -5.73
CA PRO A 61 -10.11 19.33 -6.28
C PRO A 61 -10.60 19.26 -7.73
N ARG A 62 -11.04 20.40 -8.26
CA ARG A 62 -11.57 20.44 -9.64
C ARG A 62 -10.45 20.12 -10.63
N PRO A 63 -10.76 19.57 -11.82
CA PRO A 63 -9.73 19.16 -12.76
C PRO A 63 -8.86 20.35 -13.19
N ARG A 64 -9.46 21.54 -13.35
CA ARG A 64 -8.76 22.79 -13.67
C ARG A 64 -7.67 23.13 -12.65
N ASP A 65 -7.90 22.84 -11.37
CA ASP A 65 -6.94 23.15 -10.30
C ASP A 65 -5.77 22.18 -10.31
N ILE A 66 -6.02 20.91 -10.68
CA ILE A 66 -4.99 19.87 -10.82
C ILE A 66 -4.15 20.08 -12.09
N MET A 67 -4.81 20.37 -13.21
CA MET A 67 -4.17 20.61 -14.51
C MET A 67 -3.35 21.90 -14.56
N ALA A 68 -3.45 22.76 -13.54
CA ALA A 68 -2.61 23.95 -13.41
C ALA A 68 -1.16 23.62 -12.98
N TYR A 69 -0.93 22.42 -12.45
CA TYR A 69 0.40 21.95 -12.08
C TYR A 69 1.17 21.47 -13.33
N GLN A 70 2.50 21.38 -13.21
CA GLN A 70 3.30 20.64 -14.18
C GLN A 70 2.88 19.15 -14.17
N PRO A 71 3.02 18.44 -15.31
CA PRO A 71 2.77 17.00 -15.36
C PRO A 71 3.48 16.28 -14.22
N GLU A 72 2.81 15.30 -13.60
CA GLU A 72 3.29 14.49 -12.47
C GLU A 72 3.52 15.24 -11.14
N ALA A 73 3.77 16.56 -11.18
CA ALA A 73 4.12 17.35 -10.00
C ALA A 73 3.03 17.32 -8.92
N TYR A 74 1.75 17.35 -9.33
CA TYR A 74 0.63 17.24 -8.39
C TYR A 74 0.67 15.90 -7.63
N MET A 75 0.86 14.78 -8.33
CA MET A 75 0.90 13.46 -7.70
C MET A 75 2.13 13.30 -6.80
N ASN A 76 3.29 13.79 -7.23
CA ASN A 76 4.51 13.77 -6.43
C ASN A 76 4.38 14.59 -5.14
N GLN A 77 3.65 15.70 -5.18
CA GLN A 77 3.44 16.54 -4.00
C GLN A 77 2.38 15.97 -3.05
N HIS A 78 1.26 15.47 -3.57
CA HIS A 78 0.12 15.05 -2.77
C HIS A 78 0.13 13.56 -2.39
N HIS A 79 0.79 12.72 -3.18
CA HIS A 79 0.86 11.27 -2.99
C HIS A 79 2.26 10.71 -3.31
N PRO A 80 3.35 11.22 -2.68
CA PRO A 80 4.72 10.85 -3.01
C PRO A 80 4.99 9.34 -2.89
N ASP A 81 4.39 8.70 -1.88
CA ASP A 81 4.71 7.33 -1.50
C ASP A 81 3.66 6.32 -1.96
N VAL A 82 2.89 6.66 -3.00
CA VAL A 82 1.69 5.91 -3.36
C VAL A 82 2.02 4.50 -3.85
N TYR A 83 3.17 4.30 -4.50
CA TYR A 83 3.65 3.00 -4.98
C TYR A 83 3.96 2.09 -3.81
N GLU A 84 4.77 2.57 -2.87
CA GLU A 84 5.22 1.81 -1.72
C GLU A 84 4.08 1.55 -0.74
N THR A 85 3.23 2.54 -0.52
CA THR A 85 2.12 2.43 0.42
C THR A 85 1.14 1.32 0.00
N ARG A 86 0.98 1.09 -1.31
CA ARG A 86 0.18 -0.03 -1.85
C ARG A 86 0.80 -1.40 -1.63
N LEU A 87 2.10 -1.51 -1.43
CA LEU A 87 2.74 -2.79 -1.12
C LEU A 87 2.50 -3.21 0.33
N ILE A 88 2.02 -2.31 1.19
CA ILE A 88 1.73 -2.60 2.60
C ILE A 88 0.34 -3.25 2.72
N PRO A 89 0.24 -4.53 3.12
CA PRO A 89 -1.05 -5.23 3.18
C PRO A 89 -2.05 -4.57 4.14
N ALA A 90 -1.58 -4.07 5.29
CA ALA A 90 -2.41 -3.37 6.26
C ALA A 90 -2.99 -2.06 5.73
N TRP A 91 -2.27 -1.34 4.86
CA TRP A 91 -2.78 -0.15 4.22
C TRP A 91 -3.83 -0.51 3.17
N ARG A 92 -3.55 -1.50 2.32
CA ARG A 92 -4.49 -1.98 1.29
C ARG A 92 -5.84 -2.40 1.90
N TRP A 93 -5.80 -3.10 3.02
CA TRP A 93 -7.00 -3.54 3.74
C TRP A 93 -7.89 -2.37 4.20
N ARG A 94 -7.31 -1.19 4.45
CA ARG A 94 -8.01 0.02 4.91
C ARG A 94 -8.38 0.98 3.80
N ASP A 95 -7.79 0.82 2.62
CA ASP A 95 -8.06 1.66 1.47
C ASP A 95 -9.40 1.26 0.83
N THR A 96 -10.20 2.22 0.36
CA THR A 96 -11.52 1.95 -0.25
C THR A 96 -11.45 2.08 -1.78
N PRO A 97 -12.33 1.38 -2.53
CA PRO A 97 -12.36 1.50 -3.99
C PRO A 97 -12.69 2.93 -4.43
N GLN A 98 -13.50 3.66 -3.66
CA GLN A 98 -13.82 5.06 -3.94
C GLN A 98 -12.58 5.96 -3.86
N ARG A 99 -11.71 5.76 -2.86
CA ARG A 99 -10.47 6.53 -2.73
C ARG A 99 -9.48 6.20 -3.85
N ALA A 100 -9.38 4.93 -4.24
CA ALA A 100 -8.59 4.51 -5.39
C ALA A 100 -9.12 5.13 -6.70
N PHE A 101 -10.43 5.21 -6.87
CA PHE A 101 -11.05 5.90 -8.01
C PHE A 101 -10.74 7.40 -8.02
N TYR A 102 -10.78 8.07 -6.87
CA TYR A 102 -10.39 9.49 -6.80
C TYR A 102 -8.92 9.71 -7.10
N ARG A 103 -8.02 8.83 -6.66
CA ARG A 103 -6.61 8.91 -7.05
C ARG A 103 -6.44 8.68 -8.55
N LEU A 104 -7.14 7.71 -9.15
CA LEU A 104 -7.12 7.51 -10.60
C LEU A 104 -7.61 8.77 -11.36
N TYR A 105 -8.64 9.44 -10.85
CA TYR A 105 -9.08 10.71 -11.39
C TYR A 105 -7.99 11.79 -11.29
N GLU A 106 -7.32 11.89 -10.13
CA GLU A 106 -6.22 12.82 -9.91
C GLU A 106 -5.02 12.55 -10.84
N THR A 107 -4.65 11.29 -11.05
CA THR A 107 -3.53 10.91 -11.93
C THR A 107 -3.81 11.26 -13.39
N VAL A 108 -5.04 11.05 -13.84
CA VAL A 108 -5.48 11.43 -15.19
C VAL A 108 -5.44 12.95 -15.35
N CYS A 109 -5.90 13.71 -14.36
CA CYS A 109 -5.86 15.17 -14.40
C CYS A 109 -4.44 15.73 -14.30
N ALA A 110 -3.54 15.05 -13.58
CA ALA A 110 -2.14 15.42 -13.43
C ALA A 110 -1.25 14.97 -14.60
N TYR A 111 -1.82 14.31 -15.62
CA TYR A 111 -1.10 13.74 -16.76
C TYR A 111 0.03 12.77 -16.36
N ASP A 112 -0.17 12.02 -15.27
CA ASP A 112 0.78 11.01 -14.79
C ASP A 112 0.40 9.64 -15.38
N GLU A 113 0.90 9.37 -16.59
CA GLU A 113 0.57 8.16 -17.35
C GLU A 113 1.01 6.87 -16.63
N PRO A 114 2.25 6.75 -16.09
CA PRO A 114 2.67 5.57 -15.34
C PRO A 114 1.77 5.29 -14.14
N LEU A 115 1.43 6.32 -13.36
CA LEU A 115 0.62 6.15 -12.16
C LEU A 115 -0.84 5.87 -12.50
N THR A 116 -1.34 6.40 -13.61
CA THR A 116 -2.69 6.10 -14.13
C THR A 116 -2.83 4.62 -14.48
N GLY A 117 -1.86 4.05 -15.18
CA GLY A 117 -1.83 2.61 -15.45
C GLY A 117 -1.80 1.81 -14.14
N TYR A 118 -0.92 2.19 -13.22
CA TYR A 118 -0.75 1.51 -11.94
C TYR A 118 -1.99 1.60 -11.01
N GLU A 119 -2.68 2.74 -10.92
CA GLU A 119 -3.96 2.88 -10.21
C GLU A 119 -5.08 2.08 -10.87
N THR A 120 -5.12 2.04 -12.21
CA THR A 120 -6.11 1.25 -12.94
C THR A 120 -5.98 -0.23 -12.61
N GLU A 121 -4.76 -0.76 -12.67
CA GLU A 121 -4.50 -2.15 -12.28
C GLU A 121 -4.81 -2.40 -10.82
N TYR A 122 -4.45 -1.46 -9.94
CA TYR A 122 -4.69 -1.58 -8.51
C TYR A 122 -6.19 -1.61 -8.18
N LEU A 123 -7.00 -0.78 -8.82
CA LEU A 123 -8.45 -0.74 -8.63
C LEU A 123 -9.12 -2.04 -9.09
N TRP A 124 -8.69 -2.61 -10.22
CA TRP A 124 -9.31 -3.79 -10.82
C TRP A 124 -8.80 -5.14 -10.35
N ARG A 125 -7.51 -5.26 -10.02
CA ARG A 125 -6.93 -6.52 -9.52
C ARG A 125 -7.21 -6.77 -8.04
N ARG A 126 -7.82 -5.81 -7.33
CA ARG A 126 -8.13 -5.97 -5.90
C ARG A 126 -9.30 -6.95 -5.69
N SER A 127 -8.98 -8.14 -5.16
CA SER A 127 -9.95 -9.18 -4.79
C SER A 127 -10.57 -8.96 -3.41
N ASP A 128 -9.89 -8.22 -2.54
CA ASP A 128 -10.29 -7.89 -1.16
C ASP A 128 -11.31 -6.73 -1.06
N ARG A 129 -12.30 -6.69 -1.97
CA ARG A 129 -13.22 -5.55 -2.17
C ARG A 129 -14.01 -5.19 -0.89
N PRO A 130 -13.71 -4.05 -0.24
CA PRO A 130 -14.69 -3.42 0.63
C PRO A 130 -15.85 -2.90 -0.22
N ALA A 131 -17.06 -2.80 0.34
CA ALA A 131 -18.17 -2.14 -0.34
C ALA A 131 -17.80 -0.69 -0.71
N TRP A 132 -18.33 -0.18 -1.83
CA TRP A 132 -18.20 1.22 -2.23
C TRP A 132 -18.72 2.13 -1.11
N ARG A 133 -17.81 2.85 -0.44
CA ARG A 133 -18.05 3.71 0.72
C ARG A 133 -17.01 4.81 0.81
#